data_AF-A0A8I0AFT1-F1
#
_entry.id   AF-A0A8I0AFT1-F1
#
_cell.length_a   1.000
_cell.length_b   1.000
_cell.length_c   1.000
_cell.angle_alpha   90.00
_cell.angle_beta   90.00
_cell.angle_gamma   90.00
#
_symmetry.space_group_name_H-M   'P 1'
#
loop_
_entity.id
_entity.type
_entity.pdbx_description
1 polymer ?
#
loop_
_entity_poly.entity_id
_entity_poly.type
_entity_poly.pdbx_seq_one_letter_code
_entity_poly.pdbx_strand_id
1 'polypeptide(L)' 'MYHEDFELTQDLMDAIVVFMDDEIREKIHCALAPCTPADFLKAYVKEDPDFEDFLYSEFSIEL' A
#
# COMPACT_ATOMS: atom_id res chain seq x y z
N MET A 1 -23.97 -1.28 -4.46
CA MET A 1 -22.57 -1.77 -4.48
C MET A 1 -21.96 -1.17 -3.23
N TYR A 2 -21.81 -1.96 -2.18
CA TYR A 2 -21.23 -1.46 -0.93
C TYR A 2 -19.76 -1.22 -1.25
N HIS A 3 -19.35 0.04 -1.33
CA HIS A 3 -17.96 0.37 -1.10
C HIS A 3 -17.73 0.00 0.36
N GLU A 4 -17.18 -1.19 0.60
CA GLU A 4 -16.60 -1.49 1.90
C GLU A 4 -15.47 -0.49 2.05
N ASP A 5 -15.62 0.46 2.98
CA ASP A 5 -14.54 1.33 3.40
C ASP A 5 -13.44 0.40 3.92
N PHE A 6 -12.48 0.09 3.04
CA PHE A 6 -11.37 -0.75 3.38
C PHE A 6 -10.55 -0.05 4.47
N GLU A 7 -10.68 -0.53 5.72
CA GLU A 7 -9.88 -0.04 6.83
C GLU A 7 -8.49 -0.66 6.75
N LEU A 8 -7.55 0.11 6.20
CA LEU A 8 -6.14 -0.23 6.26
C LEU A 8 -5.63 -0.01 7.70
N THR A 9 -5.72 -1.06 8.51
CA THR A 9 -5.17 -1.07 9.88
C THR A 9 -3.64 -1.09 9.84
N GLN A 10 -3.00 -0.71 10.96
CA GLN A 10 -1.53 -0.78 11.01
C GLN A 10 -1.00 -2.21 10.91
N ASP A 11 -1.69 -3.18 11.52
CA ASP A 11 -1.29 -4.59 11.42
C ASP A 11 -1.33 -5.08 9.97
N LEU A 12 -2.30 -4.62 9.18
CA LEU A 12 -2.40 -4.95 7.76
C LEU A 12 -1.31 -4.25 6.94
N MET A 13 -1.04 -2.98 7.23
CA MET A 13 0.06 -2.26 6.59
C MET A 13 1.42 -2.93 6.87
N ASP A 14 1.68 -3.30 8.12
CA ASP A 14 2.90 -4.00 8.52
C ASP A 14 3.06 -5.33 7.78
N ALA A 15 1.96 -6.05 7.54
CA ALA A 15 1.98 -7.27 6.72
C ALA A 15 2.29 -7.00 5.25
N ILE A 16 1.67 -5.97 4.65
CA ILE A 16 1.87 -5.60 3.24
C ILE A 16 3.32 -5.14 2.99
N VAL A 17 3.89 -4.38 3.92
CA VAL A 17 5.27 -3.83 3.82
C VAL A 17 6.33 -4.93 3.68
N VAL A 18 6.07 -6.15 4.16
CA VAL A 18 6.97 -7.31 4.00
C VAL A 18 7.06 -7.78 2.54
N PHE A 19 6.04 -7.51 1.73
CA PHE A 19 5.99 -7.88 0.31
C PHE A 19 6.44 -6.75 -0.62
N MET A 20 6.65 -5.55 -0.09
CA MET A 20 7.09 -4.39 -0.86
C MET A 20 8.58 -4.46 -1.19
N ASP A 21 8.96 -3.88 -2.31
CA ASP A 21 10.34 -3.62 -2.65
C ASP A 21 10.94 -2.55 -1.72
N ASP A 22 12.04 -2.88 -1.07
CA ASP A 22 12.71 -2.01 -0.10
C ASP A 22 13.19 -0.69 -0.74
N GLU A 23 13.64 -0.70 -1.99
CA GLU A 23 14.14 0.50 -2.69
C GLU A 23 12.99 1.48 -2.97
N ILE A 24 11.85 0.97 -3.47
CA ILE A 24 10.65 1.77 -3.70
C ILE A 24 10.10 2.28 -2.37
N ARG A 25 10.04 1.41 -1.35
CA ARG A 25 9.56 1.76 -0.01
C ARG A 25 10.36 2.89 0.60
N GLU A 26 11.70 2.81 0.59
CA GLU A 26 12.57 3.85 1.12
C GLU A 26 12.43 5.17 0.35
N LYS A 27 12.38 5.11 -0.99
CA LYS A 27 12.17 6.29 -1.84
C LYS A 27 10.89 7.03 -1.47
N ILE A 28 9.78 6.30 -1.31
CA ILE A 28 8.47 6.86 -0.97
C ILE A 28 8.46 7.39 0.46
N HIS A 29 9.00 6.63 1.42
CA HIS A 29 9.10 7.11 2.80
C HIS A 29 9.93 8.39 2.91
N CYS A 30 11.06 8.49 2.21
CA CYS A 30 11.87 9.71 2.21
C CYS A 30 11.14 10.91 1.57
N ALA A 31 10.32 10.67 0.54
CA ALA A 31 9.62 11.73 -0.18
C ALA A 31 8.33 12.19 0.52
N LEU A 32 7.60 11.28 1.16
CA LEU A 32 6.25 11.52 1.69
C LEU A 32 6.18 11.56 3.21
N ALA A 33 7.24 11.24 3.95
CA ALA A 33 7.20 11.30 5.41
C ALA A 33 7.05 12.74 5.94
N PRO A 34 6.17 12.97 6.94
CA PRO A 34 5.22 12.02 7.53
C PRO A 34 3.97 11.81 6.64
N CYS A 35 3.58 10.56 6.41
CA CYS A 35 2.41 10.19 5.60
C CYS A 35 1.45 9.24 6.34
N THR A 36 0.20 9.16 5.89
CA THR A 36 -0.73 8.12 6.35
C THR A 36 -0.45 6.79 5.62
N PRO A 37 -0.79 5.63 6.22
CA PRO A 37 -0.66 4.34 5.55
C PRO A 37 -1.38 4.26 4.19
N ALA A 38 -2.58 4.84 4.09
CA ALA A 38 -3.33 4.88 2.84
C ALA A 38 -2.64 5.74 1.76
N ASP A 39 -2.11 6.91 2.14
CA ASP A 39 -1.36 7.77 1.21
C ASP A 39 -0.06 7.09 0.75
N PHE A 40 0.60 6.39 1.67
CA PHE A 40 1.80 5.62 1.37
C PHE A 40 1.52 4.52 0.35
N LEU A 41 0.48 3.71 0.60
CA LEU A 41 0.14 2.58 -0.27
C LEU A 41 -0.27 3.06 -1.67
N LYS A 42 -1.04 4.15 -1.76
CA LYS A 42 -1.39 4.79 -3.05
C LYS A 42 -0.16 5.33 -3.79
N ALA A 43 0.82 5.85 -3.08
CA ALA A 43 2.08 6.29 -3.69
C ALA A 43 2.91 5.10 -4.16
N TYR A 44 2.90 3.99 -3.40
CA TYR A 44 3.59 2.76 -3.76
C TYR A 44 3.05 2.17 -5.05
N VAL A 45 1.74 1.98 -5.13
CA VAL A 45 1.06 1.47 -6.35
C VAL A 45 1.31 2.35 -7.58
N LYS A 46 1.52 3.66 -7.41
CA LYS A 46 1.88 4.54 -8.54
C LYS A 46 3.29 4.30 -9.08
N GLU A 47 4.21 3.89 -8.23
CA GLU A 47 5.59 3.56 -8.63
C GLU A 47 5.68 2.10 -9.10
N ASP A 48 4.87 1.22 -8.53
CA ASP A 48 4.77 -0.21 -8.86
C ASP A 48 3.29 -0.62 -9.09
N PRO A 49 2.77 -0.43 -10.32
CA PRO A 49 1.38 -0.75 -10.65
C PRO A 49 1.04 -2.25 -10.53
N ASP A 50 2.03 -3.12 -10.74
CA ASP A 50 1.84 -4.56 -10.64
C ASP A 50 1.54 -4.98 -9.19
N PHE A 51 1.91 -4.15 -8.21
CA PHE A 51 1.57 -4.35 -6.81
C PHE A 51 0.07 -4.17 -6.53
N GLU A 52 -0.66 -3.42 -7.34
CA GLU A 52 -2.12 -3.29 -7.21
C GLU A 52 -2.82 -4.63 -7.42
N ASP A 53 -2.42 -5.37 -8.45
CA ASP A 53 -2.93 -6.72 -8.73
C ASP A 53 -2.59 -7.70 -7.60
N PHE A 54 -1.39 -7.56 -7.00
CA PHE A 54 -0.99 -8.35 -5.84
C PHE A 54 -1.86 -8.05 -4.61
N LEU A 55 -2.12 -6.77 -4.32
CA LEU A 55 -2.98 -6.35 -3.23
C LEU A 55 -4.41 -6.86 -3.37
N TYR A 56 -4.96 -6.85 -4.58
CA TYR A 56 -6.28 -7.42 -4.85
C TYR A 56 -6.28 -8.95 -4.68
N SER A 57 -5.29 -9.64 -5.22
CA SER A 57 -5.24 -11.11 -5.20
C SER A 57 -4.96 -11.71 -3.82
N GLU A 58 -4.04 -11.14 -3.06
CA GLU A 58 -3.65 -11.67 -1.74
C GLU A 58 -4.47 -11.09 -0.59
N PHE A 59 -4.85 -9.81 -0.68
CA PHE A 59 -5.50 -9.10 0.42
C PHE A 59 -6.94 -8.65 0.12
N SER A 60 -7.42 -8.83 -1.13
CA SER A 60 -8.73 -8.31 -1.58
C SER A 60 -8.87 -6.80 -1.40
N ILE A 61 -7.76 -6.07 -1.59
CA ILE A 61 -7.68 -4.61 -1.50
C ILE A 61 -7.76 -4.02 -2.90
N GLU A 62 -8.67 -3.06 -3.10
CA GLU A 62 -8.76 -2.21 -4.29
C GLU A 62 -8.48 -0.75 -3.87
N LEU A 63 -7.64 -0.01 -4.63
CA LEU A 63 -7.09 1.30 -4.24
C LEU A 63 -7.53 2.50 -5.09
#